data_AF-A0A4T0J0A0-F1
#
_entry.id   AF-A0A4T0J0A0-F1
#
_cell.length_a   1.000
_cell.length_b   1.000
_cell.length_c   1.000
_cell.angle_alpha   90.00
_cell.angle_beta   90.00
_cell.angle_gamma   90.00
#
_symmetry.space_group_name_H-M   'P 1'
#
loop_
_entity.id
_entity.type
_entity.pdbx_description
1 polymer ?
#
loop_
_entity_poly.entity_id
_entity_poly.type
_entity_poly.pdbx_seq_one_letter_code
_entity_poly.pdbx_strand_id
1 'polypeptide(L)'
;MTNKRLRHTHSHSSDSVDGNTADNADVSHNADNSFQHLTHSPQPISGSIGAPPQPPPPPRYNHSAAPEVINGTSFIPSQTQISPHSAHSPLSPHSPILITPNMNYQRESFWDILITDRCTTHNLKDRAKATKLISSDLWFTFSRCDFITTLFNMHKFFDNLSCSSKRYNAEPSLIQALLAISHTLQGQFQLAYLMADRAHSSLRTAMMTGRFTVGIAQSAIVLQYYESFPLGTFNIKRVAAPLYAADAVIKNLALTCLDADKVSHVFDDDAIPISTSDPQFSGQDLNLAPSKSHHHPSCPCESWSIPAHMTRKEESVRFRHIPKFSIDDTQVPDSDIQQEEIRRVVWGTANNGWYLQMLDPHAVSTLHTSQASNYGVFYTAESFILSIPDDGMKSWSRYTLWAFLDRLKLLCHAATRLSRSLPPFELHMRASKICSEVEKIESDLNALHSCHRGVHGWHVSNVAFITRLILTAKTRQFTNANVTNLQKNASVPSAYYTRQRAREWLDAHSLIWDNVINKHSIKRQPMIFVALVCQALRCLDLLALDSAFTRAIYVARSLLKGIDEMISIYPIKESADINRILLKVHMNCDELETRTNVAPYHTADNHAAELLLENLKKIKSEP
;
A
#
# COMPACT_ATOMS: atom_id res chain seq x y z
N MET A 1 11.67 -17.16 -56.19
CA MET A 1 11.53 -15.75 -56.65
C MET A 1 11.88 -14.86 -55.46
N THR A 2 13.18 -14.57 -55.25
CA THR A 2 13.85 -13.26 -55.52
C THR A 2 13.28 -12.11 -54.66
N ASN A 3 14.03 -11.39 -53.81
CA ASN A 3 15.45 -11.04 -53.85
C ASN A 3 15.99 -10.64 -52.45
N LYS A 4 17.24 -11.05 -52.17
CA LYS A 4 18.14 -10.51 -51.13
C LYS A 4 18.83 -9.24 -51.66
N ARG A 5 19.15 -8.27 -50.79
CA ARG A 5 20.27 -7.34 -51.01
C ARG A 5 21.04 -7.05 -49.72
N LEU A 6 22.35 -7.23 -49.84
CA LEU A 6 23.46 -6.98 -48.93
C LEU A 6 24.03 -5.56 -49.10
N ARG A 7 24.92 -5.18 -48.16
CA ARG A 7 26.09 -4.26 -48.22
C ARG A 7 25.98 -3.10 -47.21
N HIS A 8 27.04 -2.59 -46.56
CA HIS A 8 28.46 -2.96 -46.43
C HIS A 8 29.01 -2.22 -45.19
N THR A 9 30.05 -2.80 -44.60
CA THR A 9 30.94 -2.27 -43.55
C THR A 9 31.96 -1.26 -44.10
N HIS A 10 32.34 -0.25 -43.30
CA HIS A 10 33.63 0.45 -43.43
C HIS A 10 34.23 0.76 -42.05
N SER A 11 35.54 0.56 -41.98
CA SER A 11 36.49 0.74 -40.88
C SER A 11 37.46 1.89 -41.19
N HIS A 12 37.97 2.61 -40.17
CA HIS A 12 39.31 3.27 -40.10
C HIS A 12 39.56 3.73 -38.64
N SER A 13 40.50 3.14 -37.91
CA SER A 13 41.91 3.55 -37.63
C SER A 13 42.02 4.90 -36.89
N SER A 14 42.25 4.94 -35.57
CA SER A 14 43.54 4.90 -34.84
C SER A 14 44.53 6.00 -35.21
N ASP A 15 44.78 6.91 -34.26
CA ASP A 15 46.07 7.60 -34.07
C ASP A 15 46.23 8.06 -32.62
N SER A 16 47.44 7.85 -32.11
CA SER A 16 47.95 8.15 -30.78
C SER A 16 49.09 9.17 -30.91
N VAL A 17 49.15 10.19 -30.06
CA VAL A 17 50.40 10.94 -29.78
C VAL A 17 50.38 11.45 -28.33
N ASP A 18 51.50 11.19 -27.67
CA ASP A 18 51.91 11.60 -26.32
C ASP A 18 52.17 13.10 -26.16
N GLY A 19 52.22 13.57 -24.90
CA GLY A 19 53.28 14.52 -24.51
C GLY A 19 52.93 15.66 -23.55
N ASN A 20 53.45 15.52 -22.32
CA ASN A 20 54.21 16.53 -21.54
C ASN A 20 53.55 17.60 -20.64
N THR A 21 53.93 17.50 -19.34
CA THR A 21 54.52 18.52 -18.41
C THR A 21 53.92 19.93 -18.32
N ALA A 22 53.99 20.69 -17.24
CA ALA A 22 54.28 20.57 -15.80
C ALA A 22 54.02 22.00 -15.24
N ASP A 23 54.00 22.11 -13.91
CA ASP A 23 54.37 23.29 -13.12
C ASP A 23 53.39 24.44 -12.79
N ASN A 24 53.37 24.67 -11.47
CA ASN A 24 53.27 25.92 -10.71
C ASN A 24 51.93 26.65 -10.65
N ALA A 25 51.60 27.39 -9.60
CA ALA A 25 51.93 27.46 -8.17
C ALA A 25 50.99 28.58 -7.64
N ASP A 26 50.64 28.49 -6.36
CA ASP A 26 50.28 29.57 -5.43
C ASP A 26 49.49 30.80 -5.90
N VAL A 27 48.43 31.14 -5.17
CA VAL A 27 48.52 32.19 -4.13
C VAL A 27 47.21 32.23 -3.33
N SER A 28 47.40 32.10 -2.04
CA SER A 28 46.49 32.32 -0.91
C SER A 28 45.89 33.72 -0.85
N HIS A 29 44.69 33.85 -0.27
CA HIS A 29 44.49 34.82 0.81
C HIS A 29 43.39 34.38 1.80
N ASN A 30 43.83 34.26 3.05
CA ASN A 30 43.06 34.17 4.28
C ASN A 30 42.12 35.37 4.48
N ALA A 31 41.02 35.14 5.20
CA ALA A 31 40.64 36.01 6.31
C ALA A 31 39.81 35.22 7.34
N ASP A 32 40.36 35.20 8.55
CA ASP A 32 39.79 34.72 9.80
C ASP A 32 38.50 35.45 10.19
N ASN A 33 37.65 34.78 10.98
CA ASN A 33 37.24 35.32 12.29
C ASN A 33 36.51 34.26 13.14
N SER A 34 37.30 33.65 14.03
CA SER A 34 37.06 33.57 15.48
C SER A 34 35.64 33.83 16.01
N PHE A 35 35.03 32.79 16.61
CA PHE A 35 34.14 32.98 17.75
C PHE A 35 34.46 31.98 18.87
N GLN A 36 34.58 32.55 20.07
CA GLN A 36 35.18 31.99 21.26
C GLN A 36 34.23 31.02 22.00
N HIS A 37 34.85 29.98 22.55
CA HIS A 37 34.33 29.19 23.66
C HIS A 37 34.06 30.08 24.89
N LEU A 38 32.85 29.99 25.45
CA LEU A 38 32.58 30.36 26.84
C LEU A 38 31.79 29.24 27.51
N THR A 39 32.48 28.57 28.41
CA THR A 39 31.98 27.59 29.38
C THR A 39 31.49 28.34 30.61
N HIS A 40 30.19 28.23 30.94
CA HIS A 40 29.69 28.57 32.27
C HIS A 40 28.63 27.58 32.73
N SER A 41 29.03 26.74 33.68
CA SER A 41 28.13 26.02 34.60
C SER A 41 27.56 26.99 35.64
N PRO A 42 26.30 26.84 36.04
CA PRO A 42 25.83 27.26 37.36
C PRO A 42 25.41 26.08 38.23
N GLN A 43 25.76 26.21 39.51
CA GLN A 43 25.44 25.34 40.64
C GLN A 43 23.94 25.34 41.03
N PRO A 44 23.50 24.37 41.88
CA PRO A 44 22.09 24.04 42.05
C PRO A 44 21.39 24.96 43.06
N ILE A 45 20.19 25.42 42.72
CA ILE A 45 19.28 26.09 43.64
C ILE A 45 18.34 25.03 44.23
N SER A 46 18.43 24.88 45.55
CA SER A 46 17.50 24.16 46.40
C SER A 46 16.16 24.90 46.47
N GLY A 47 15.14 24.34 45.82
CA GLY A 47 13.76 24.81 45.86
C GLY A 47 12.80 23.65 46.06
N SER A 48 12.14 23.63 47.21
CA SER A 48 11.06 22.70 47.59
C SER A 48 9.92 22.72 46.55
N ILE A 49 9.79 21.64 45.76
CA ILE A 49 8.65 21.42 44.87
C ILE A 49 7.54 20.72 45.66
N GLY A 50 6.46 21.46 45.92
CA GLY A 50 5.20 20.91 46.42
C GLY A 50 4.57 19.94 45.43
N ALA A 51 3.92 18.90 45.95
CA ALA A 51 3.27 17.86 45.19
C ALA A 51 2.20 18.40 44.22
N PRO A 52 2.08 17.85 43.00
CA PRO A 52 1.01 18.20 42.09
C PRO A 52 -0.35 17.70 42.63
N PRO A 53 -1.45 18.45 42.41
CA PRO A 53 -2.77 18.06 42.88
C PRO A 53 -3.25 16.78 42.17
N GLN A 54 -3.78 15.84 42.96
CA GLN A 54 -4.38 14.61 42.45
C GLN A 54 -5.60 14.92 41.55
N PRO A 55 -5.78 14.20 40.44
CA PRO A 55 -7.01 14.25 39.66
C PRO A 55 -8.17 13.64 40.46
N PRO A 56 -9.41 14.15 40.28
CA PRO A 56 -10.58 13.64 40.99
C PRO A 56 -10.88 12.18 40.60
N PRO A 57 -11.39 11.36 41.53
CA PRO A 57 -11.72 9.97 41.25
C PRO A 57 -12.90 9.86 40.25
N PRO A 58 -12.90 8.85 39.37
CA PRO A 58 -14.00 8.61 38.45
C PRO A 58 -15.29 8.24 39.21
N PRO A 59 -16.47 8.56 38.67
CA PRO A 59 -17.75 8.27 39.32
C PRO A 59 -17.95 6.75 39.44
N ARG A 60 -18.25 6.31 40.67
CA ARG A 60 -18.68 4.94 40.96
C ARG A 60 -20.05 4.70 40.33
N TYR A 61 -20.12 3.88 39.29
CA TYR A 61 -21.37 3.28 38.85
C TYR A 61 -21.65 2.04 39.71
N ASN A 62 -22.71 2.12 40.51
CA ASN A 62 -23.26 0.99 41.24
C ASN A 62 -23.92 0.01 40.24
N HIS A 63 -23.34 -1.17 40.08
CA HIS A 63 -24.05 -2.31 39.49
C HIS A 63 -24.95 -2.94 40.55
N SER A 64 -26.26 -2.72 40.43
CA SER A 64 -27.29 -3.60 40.98
C SER A 64 -28.64 -3.26 40.37
N ALA A 65 -29.07 -4.07 39.40
CA ALA A 65 -30.45 -4.53 39.21
C ALA A 65 -30.52 -5.30 37.88
N ALA A 66 -30.70 -6.61 37.95
CA ALA A 66 -31.54 -7.30 36.97
C ALA A 66 -32.97 -6.77 37.15
N PRO A 67 -33.78 -6.67 36.07
CA PRO A 67 -34.71 -7.79 35.85
C PRO A 67 -35.12 -8.04 34.39
N GLU A 68 -35.62 -9.26 34.22
CA GLU A 68 -36.80 -9.66 33.43
C GLU A 68 -36.78 -9.67 31.89
N VAL A 69 -36.97 -10.91 31.44
CA VAL A 69 -37.46 -11.38 30.15
C VAL A 69 -38.81 -10.75 29.83
N ILE A 70 -38.90 -10.01 28.71
CA ILE A 70 -40.17 -9.75 28.01
C ILE A 70 -39.95 -9.91 26.50
N ASN A 71 -40.74 -10.80 25.92
CA ASN A 71 -40.94 -11.01 24.49
C ASN A 71 -41.54 -9.76 23.81
N GLY A 72 -41.13 -9.46 22.57
CA GLY A 72 -42.00 -8.74 21.64
C GLY A 72 -41.33 -7.76 20.66
N THR A 73 -41.47 -8.09 19.38
CA THR A 73 -41.66 -7.16 18.24
C THR A 73 -40.49 -6.26 17.79
N SER A 74 -39.75 -6.79 16.81
CA SER A 74 -39.43 -6.16 15.52
C SER A 74 -39.62 -4.64 15.38
N PHE A 75 -38.50 -3.91 15.24
CA PHE A 75 -38.46 -2.60 14.58
C PHE A 75 -37.38 -2.59 13.49
N ILE A 76 -37.84 -2.67 12.25
CA ILE A 76 -37.11 -2.38 11.02
C ILE A 76 -37.30 -0.88 10.73
N PRO A 77 -36.25 -0.07 10.49
CA PRO A 77 -36.42 1.18 9.77
C PRO A 77 -36.36 0.90 8.27
N SER A 78 -37.50 1.10 7.61
CA SER A 78 -37.70 0.88 6.18
C SER A 78 -36.90 1.86 5.30
N GLN A 79 -36.20 1.28 4.32
CA GLN A 79 -36.10 1.70 2.92
C GLN A 79 -35.93 3.19 2.59
N THR A 80 -34.70 3.59 2.30
CA THR A 80 -34.39 4.68 1.37
C THR A 80 -34.61 4.19 -0.07
N GLN A 81 -35.82 4.40 -0.60
CA GLN A 81 -36.09 4.21 -2.03
C GLN A 81 -35.44 5.32 -2.86
N ILE A 82 -34.60 4.91 -3.81
CA ILE A 82 -34.11 5.73 -4.91
C ILE A 82 -35.23 5.78 -5.97
N SER A 83 -35.66 6.97 -6.38
CA SER A 83 -36.55 7.15 -7.54
C SER A 83 -35.95 8.12 -8.58
N PRO A 84 -36.20 7.91 -9.89
CA PRO A 84 -35.61 8.69 -10.98
C PRO A 84 -36.48 9.89 -11.42
N HIS A 85 -35.83 10.79 -12.16
CA HIS A 85 -36.22 12.13 -12.67
C HIS A 85 -37.65 12.39 -13.23
N SER A 86 -38.25 13.58 -12.97
CA SER A 86 -38.38 14.74 -13.90
C SER A 86 -39.46 15.80 -13.52
N ALA A 87 -39.20 17.06 -13.91
CA ALA A 87 -40.10 18.18 -14.33
C ALA A 87 -41.05 18.99 -13.37
N HIS A 88 -40.70 20.29 -13.23
CA HIS A 88 -41.48 21.56 -13.18
C HIS A 88 -42.59 21.91 -12.12
N SER A 89 -42.24 22.88 -11.24
CA SER A 89 -42.96 24.09 -10.72
C SER A 89 -44.24 24.01 -9.83
N PRO A 90 -44.62 25.07 -9.04
CA PRO A 90 -43.89 26.25 -8.53
C PRO A 90 -44.01 26.55 -7.00
N LEU A 91 -43.00 27.30 -6.49
CA LEU A 91 -42.98 28.32 -5.41
C LEU A 91 -43.84 28.17 -4.13
N SER A 92 -43.16 28.00 -2.98
CA SER A 92 -43.55 28.59 -1.69
C SER A 92 -42.28 29.07 -0.92
N PRO A 93 -42.27 30.26 -0.30
CA PRO A 93 -41.03 30.96 0.01
C PRO A 93 -40.71 30.97 1.51
N HIS A 94 -40.24 29.86 2.10
CA HIS A 94 -39.50 29.92 3.36
C HIS A 94 -38.54 28.73 3.45
N SER A 95 -37.30 28.94 3.04
CA SER A 95 -36.20 28.02 3.35
C SER A 95 -34.95 28.85 3.65
N PRO A 96 -34.20 28.52 4.71
CA PRO A 96 -33.01 29.27 5.07
C PRO A 96 -32.02 29.18 3.91
N ILE A 97 -31.45 30.33 3.54
CA ILE A 97 -30.43 30.49 2.50
C ILE A 97 -29.14 29.82 2.98
N LEU A 98 -29.10 28.50 2.94
CA LEU A 98 -27.87 27.72 2.84
C LEU A 98 -27.80 27.28 1.38
N ILE A 99 -27.36 28.21 0.52
CA ILE A 99 -27.00 27.88 -0.86
C ILE A 99 -25.73 27.04 -0.77
N THR A 100 -25.88 25.72 -0.75
CA THR A 100 -24.76 24.83 -1.06
C THR A 100 -24.37 25.07 -2.51
N PRO A 101 -23.10 25.42 -2.82
CA PRO A 101 -22.67 25.68 -4.18
C PRO A 101 -22.91 24.44 -5.05
N ASN A 102 -23.55 24.62 -6.21
CA ASN A 102 -23.87 23.52 -7.11
C ASN A 102 -22.58 22.93 -7.72
N MET A 103 -22.18 21.75 -7.26
CA MET A 103 -21.01 21.01 -7.76
C MET A 103 -21.22 20.37 -9.12
N ASN A 104 -22.45 20.29 -9.63
CA ASN A 104 -22.67 19.82 -11.00
C ASN A 104 -22.00 20.78 -11.99
N TYR A 105 -22.07 22.09 -11.72
CA TYR A 105 -21.39 23.10 -12.54
C TYR A 105 -19.88 22.90 -12.62
N GLN A 106 -19.22 22.59 -11.49
CA GLN A 106 -17.77 22.36 -11.49
C GLN A 106 -17.38 21.10 -12.27
N ARG A 107 -18.16 20.01 -12.22
CA ARG A 107 -17.87 18.81 -13.03
C ARG A 107 -18.12 19.05 -14.51
N GLU A 108 -19.20 19.74 -14.84
CA GLU A 108 -19.56 20.09 -16.21
C GLU A 108 -18.48 20.96 -16.86
N SER A 109 -17.96 21.97 -16.16
CA SER A 109 -16.93 22.86 -16.71
C SER A 109 -15.50 22.33 -16.57
N PHE A 110 -15.22 21.42 -15.63
CA PHE A 110 -13.87 20.96 -15.32
C PHE A 110 -13.15 20.40 -16.55
N TRP A 111 -13.82 19.53 -17.30
CA TRP A 111 -13.18 18.87 -18.44
C TRP A 111 -12.84 19.86 -19.55
N ASP A 112 -13.70 20.85 -19.78
CA ASP A 112 -13.44 21.90 -20.77
C ASP A 112 -12.32 22.84 -20.33
N ILE A 113 -12.22 23.15 -19.04
CA ILE A 113 -11.09 23.90 -18.47
C ILE A 113 -9.80 23.11 -18.65
N LEU A 114 -9.80 21.81 -18.34
CA LEU A 114 -8.61 20.95 -18.47
C LEU A 114 -8.15 20.85 -19.93
N ILE A 115 -9.07 20.64 -20.88
CA ILE A 115 -8.74 20.64 -22.32
C ILE A 115 -8.15 21.99 -22.73
N THR A 116 -8.75 23.09 -22.29
CA THR A 116 -8.32 24.45 -22.66
C THR A 116 -6.93 24.75 -22.10
N ASP A 117 -6.67 24.40 -20.84
CA ASP A 117 -5.36 24.50 -20.19
C ASP A 117 -4.30 23.71 -20.97
N ARG A 118 -4.65 22.49 -21.41
CA ARG A 118 -3.75 21.63 -22.19
C ARG A 118 -3.51 22.16 -23.60
N CYS A 119 -4.54 22.72 -24.24
CA CYS A 119 -4.42 23.40 -25.53
C CYS A 119 -3.46 24.59 -25.44
N THR A 120 -3.60 25.43 -24.42
CA THR A 120 -2.73 26.59 -24.20
C THR A 120 -1.29 26.16 -23.91
N THR A 121 -1.10 25.18 -23.02
CA THR A 121 0.23 24.70 -22.63
C THR A 121 1.02 24.13 -23.80
N HIS A 122 0.35 23.42 -24.72
CA HIS A 122 0.97 22.76 -25.87
C HIS A 122 0.76 23.50 -27.21
N ASN A 123 0.25 24.74 -27.18
CA ASN A 123 -0.11 25.51 -28.38
C ASN A 123 -0.97 24.74 -29.39
N LEU A 124 -1.90 23.92 -28.91
CA LEU A 124 -2.78 23.09 -29.74
C LEU A 124 -4.07 23.85 -30.06
N LYS A 125 -4.37 23.95 -31.35
CA LYS A 125 -5.66 24.48 -31.84
C LYS A 125 -6.79 23.43 -31.80
N ASP A 126 -6.44 22.14 -31.72
CA ASP A 126 -7.36 21.02 -31.82
C ASP A 126 -7.62 20.37 -30.46
N ARG A 127 -8.87 20.47 -29.98
CA ARG A 127 -9.34 19.88 -28.70
C ARG A 127 -9.26 18.36 -28.70
N ALA A 128 -9.38 17.71 -29.86
CA ALA A 128 -9.27 16.25 -29.96
C ALA A 128 -7.83 15.80 -29.68
N LYS A 129 -6.83 16.55 -30.16
CA LYS A 129 -5.41 16.29 -29.83
C LYS A 129 -5.13 16.46 -28.34
N ALA A 130 -5.65 17.51 -27.70
CA ALA A 130 -5.54 17.69 -26.26
C ALA A 130 -6.15 16.53 -25.46
N THR A 131 -7.33 16.06 -25.87
CA THR A 131 -7.99 14.89 -25.25
C THR A 131 -7.16 13.61 -25.38
N LYS A 132 -6.55 13.38 -26.55
CA LYS A 132 -5.64 12.25 -26.78
C LYS A 132 -4.39 12.33 -25.91
N LEU A 133 -3.81 13.52 -25.72
CA LEU A 133 -2.67 13.70 -24.82
C LEU A 133 -3.03 13.42 -23.37
N ILE A 134 -4.17 13.93 -22.89
CA ILE A 134 -4.66 13.62 -21.54
C ILE A 134 -4.84 12.11 -21.38
N SER A 135 -5.48 11.45 -22.34
CA SER A 135 -5.69 9.99 -22.31
C SER A 135 -4.36 9.23 -22.31
N SER A 136 -3.37 9.67 -23.08
CA SER A 136 -2.02 9.11 -23.09
C SER A 136 -1.30 9.29 -21.75
N ASP A 137 -1.43 10.45 -21.12
CA ASP A 137 -0.84 10.73 -19.81
C ASP A 137 -1.49 9.85 -18.72
N LEU A 138 -2.81 9.66 -18.77
CA LEU A 138 -3.52 8.75 -17.87
C LEU A 138 -3.13 7.29 -18.09
N TRP A 139 -3.08 6.83 -19.35
CA TRP A 139 -2.61 5.48 -19.69
C TRP A 139 -1.19 5.25 -19.21
N PHE A 140 -0.33 6.26 -19.32
CA PHE A 140 1.04 6.18 -18.81
C PHE A 140 1.07 5.88 -17.30
N THR A 141 0.22 6.54 -16.50
CA THR A 141 0.10 6.23 -15.06
C THR A 141 -0.28 4.78 -14.82
N PHE A 142 -1.35 4.28 -15.45
CA PHE A 142 -1.76 2.88 -15.30
C PHE A 142 -0.66 1.91 -15.76
N SER A 143 0.04 2.24 -16.84
CA SER A 143 1.11 1.39 -17.36
C SER A 143 2.32 1.24 -16.44
N ARG A 144 2.45 2.14 -15.45
CA ARG A 144 3.59 2.20 -14.52
C ARG A 144 3.22 1.90 -13.08
N CYS A 145 1.95 2.03 -12.71
CA CYS A 145 1.48 1.90 -11.34
C CYS A 145 0.48 0.73 -11.25
N ASP A 146 1.00 -0.45 -10.95
CA ASP A 146 0.21 -1.68 -10.85
C ASP A 146 -0.88 -1.59 -9.76
N PHE A 147 -0.56 -1.02 -8.60
CA PHE A 147 -1.53 -0.78 -7.54
C PHE A 147 -2.68 0.10 -8.01
N ILE A 148 -2.39 1.21 -8.69
CA ILE A 148 -3.44 2.12 -9.21
C ILE A 148 -4.31 1.36 -10.21
N THR A 149 -3.70 0.59 -11.11
CA THR A 149 -4.42 -0.21 -12.10
C THR A 149 -5.33 -1.26 -11.47
N THR A 150 -5.00 -1.78 -10.29
CA THR A 150 -5.93 -2.68 -9.59
C THR A 150 -7.25 -2.01 -9.24
N LEU A 151 -7.31 -0.69 -9.01
CA LEU A 151 -8.51 -0.01 -8.51
C LEU A 151 -9.60 0.22 -9.56
N PHE A 152 -9.31 0.03 -10.85
CA PHE A 152 -10.19 0.47 -11.95
C PHE A 152 -10.42 -0.63 -12.96
N ASN A 153 -11.63 -0.67 -13.51
CA ASN A 153 -11.84 -1.31 -14.81
C ASN A 153 -11.35 -0.37 -15.91
N MET A 154 -10.21 -0.71 -16.51
CA MET A 154 -9.53 0.15 -17.48
C MET A 154 -10.37 0.45 -18.73
N HIS A 155 -11.08 -0.55 -19.25
CA HIS A 155 -11.94 -0.38 -20.43
C HIS A 155 -13.04 0.65 -20.15
N LYS A 156 -13.81 0.43 -19.07
CA LYS A 156 -14.87 1.34 -18.63
C LYS A 156 -14.34 2.75 -18.33
N PHE A 157 -13.17 2.85 -17.69
CA PHE A 157 -12.55 4.13 -17.38
C PHE A 157 -12.27 4.95 -18.66
N PHE A 158 -11.60 4.36 -19.65
CA PHE A 158 -11.27 5.06 -20.89
C PHE A 158 -12.47 5.28 -21.81
N ASP A 159 -13.47 4.40 -21.78
CA ASP A 159 -14.73 4.61 -22.49
C ASP A 159 -15.49 5.84 -21.97
N ASN A 160 -15.54 5.98 -20.64
CA ASN A 160 -16.16 7.14 -19.99
C ASN A 160 -15.45 8.45 -20.35
N LEU A 161 -14.12 8.42 -20.49
CA LEU A 161 -13.33 9.57 -20.90
C LEU A 161 -13.45 9.88 -22.39
N SER A 162 -13.59 8.87 -23.22
CA SER A 162 -13.68 9.04 -24.67
C SER A 162 -15.04 9.63 -25.08
N CYS A 163 -16.12 9.20 -24.42
CA CYS A 163 -17.48 9.63 -24.72
C CYS A 163 -17.85 10.96 -24.06
N SER A 164 -18.12 12.01 -24.86
CA SER A 164 -18.39 13.36 -24.34
C SER A 164 -19.57 13.42 -23.37
N SER A 165 -20.60 12.60 -23.58
CA SER A 165 -21.76 12.51 -22.69
C SER A 165 -21.49 11.73 -21.41
N LYS A 166 -20.39 10.98 -21.28
CA LYS A 166 -20.05 10.24 -20.05
C LYS A 166 -18.97 10.92 -19.22
N ARG A 167 -18.25 11.89 -19.80
CA ARG A 167 -17.13 12.60 -19.14
C ARG A 167 -17.51 13.32 -17.85
N TYR A 168 -18.75 13.79 -17.72
CA TYR A 168 -19.20 14.43 -16.48
C TYR A 168 -19.21 13.47 -15.26
N ASN A 169 -19.17 12.16 -15.51
CA ASN A 169 -19.01 11.13 -14.47
C ASN A 169 -17.58 11.04 -13.95
N ALA A 170 -16.59 11.57 -14.67
CA ALA A 170 -15.21 11.56 -14.23
C ALA A 170 -15.03 12.51 -13.04
N GLU A 171 -14.43 12.00 -11.96
CA GLU A 171 -14.17 12.80 -10.77
C GLU A 171 -12.98 13.75 -11.01
N PRO A 172 -13.15 15.08 -10.86
CA PRO A 172 -12.06 16.04 -11.13
C PRO A 172 -10.80 15.76 -10.31
N SER A 173 -10.97 15.46 -9.02
CA SER A 173 -9.87 15.12 -8.12
C SER A 173 -9.12 13.86 -8.56
N LEU A 174 -9.83 12.87 -9.12
CA LEU A 174 -9.23 11.63 -9.62
C LEU A 174 -8.34 11.90 -10.83
N ILE A 175 -8.87 12.60 -11.84
CA ILE A 175 -8.14 12.90 -13.07
C ILE A 175 -6.90 13.74 -12.76
N GLN A 176 -7.05 14.76 -11.92
CA GLN A 176 -5.93 15.62 -11.51
C GLN A 176 -4.86 14.84 -10.74
N ALA A 177 -5.25 13.92 -9.84
CA ALA A 177 -4.29 13.08 -9.11
C ALA A 177 -3.54 12.11 -10.05
N LEU A 178 -4.23 11.48 -11.01
CA LEU A 178 -3.61 10.61 -12.01
C LEU A 178 -2.64 11.38 -12.93
N LEU A 179 -2.98 12.61 -13.32
CA LEU A 179 -2.09 13.48 -14.08
C LEU A 179 -0.88 13.94 -13.26
N ALA A 180 -1.06 14.22 -11.97
CA ALA A 180 0.06 14.53 -11.07
C ALA A 180 1.08 13.39 -11.04
N ILE A 181 0.61 12.14 -10.91
CA ILE A 181 1.47 10.95 -10.99
C ILE A 181 2.18 10.87 -12.35
N SER A 182 1.45 11.03 -13.44
CA SER A 182 2.01 10.99 -14.80
C SER A 182 3.14 11.99 -14.99
N HIS A 183 2.90 13.26 -14.61
CA HIS A 183 3.89 14.31 -14.72
C HIS A 183 5.11 14.09 -13.82
N THR A 184 4.93 13.55 -12.60
CA THR A 184 6.08 13.17 -11.77
C THR A 184 6.90 12.06 -12.42
N LEU A 185 6.27 11.04 -13.00
CA LEU A 185 6.97 9.96 -13.72
C LEU A 185 7.68 10.44 -14.99
N GLN A 186 7.22 11.55 -15.58
CA GLN A 186 7.86 12.22 -16.73
C GLN A 186 8.94 13.24 -16.31
N GLY A 187 9.15 13.49 -15.01
CA GLY A 187 10.08 14.50 -14.51
C GLY A 187 9.58 15.96 -14.59
N GLN A 188 8.29 16.17 -14.87
CA GLN A 188 7.64 17.48 -14.96
C GLN A 188 7.10 17.93 -13.59
N PHE A 189 7.98 18.07 -12.61
CA PHE A 189 7.59 18.25 -11.20
C PHE A 189 6.73 19.49 -10.93
N GLN A 190 6.98 20.61 -11.60
CA GLN A 190 6.17 21.82 -11.41
C GLN A 190 4.71 21.61 -11.82
N LEU A 191 4.49 20.92 -12.93
CA LEU A 191 3.15 20.58 -13.40
C LEU A 191 2.51 19.52 -12.49
N ALA A 192 3.30 18.57 -11.99
CA ALA A 192 2.83 17.59 -11.02
C ALA A 192 2.32 18.25 -9.72
N TYR A 193 3.07 19.21 -9.16
CA TYR A 193 2.64 19.96 -7.97
C TYR A 193 1.35 20.74 -8.21
N LEU A 194 1.23 21.40 -9.36
CA LEU A 194 0.00 22.12 -9.73
C LEU A 194 -1.20 21.17 -9.82
N MET A 195 -1.04 20.01 -10.46
CA MET A 195 -2.11 19.02 -10.59
C MET A 195 -2.47 18.40 -9.23
N ALA A 196 -1.49 18.12 -8.37
CA ALA A 196 -1.72 17.62 -7.03
C ALA A 196 -2.48 18.62 -6.15
N ASP A 197 -2.12 19.91 -6.20
CA ASP A 197 -2.81 20.96 -5.45
C ASP A 197 -4.27 21.15 -5.91
N ARG A 198 -4.49 21.12 -7.23
CA ARG A 198 -5.85 21.09 -7.80
C ARG A 198 -6.62 19.85 -7.33
N ALA A 199 -5.98 18.67 -7.31
CA ALA A 199 -6.60 17.43 -6.86
C ALA A 199 -7.02 17.50 -5.38
N HIS A 200 -6.16 17.99 -4.49
CA HIS A 200 -6.46 18.23 -3.07
C HIS A 200 -7.62 19.20 -2.90
N SER A 201 -7.63 20.30 -3.66
CA SER A 201 -8.68 21.31 -3.61
C SER A 201 -10.04 20.76 -4.05
N SER A 202 -10.06 20.01 -5.16
CA SER A 202 -11.25 19.33 -5.66
C SER A 202 -11.75 18.27 -4.68
N LEU A 203 -10.85 17.48 -4.08
CA LEU A 203 -11.17 16.46 -3.08
C LEU A 203 -11.79 17.11 -1.83
N ARG A 204 -11.14 18.13 -1.27
CA ARG A 204 -11.66 18.87 -0.11
C ARG A 204 -13.04 19.46 -0.39
N THR A 205 -13.25 20.04 -1.56
CA THR A 205 -14.55 20.61 -1.95
C THR A 205 -15.63 19.52 -2.00
N ALA A 206 -15.33 18.35 -2.57
CA ALA A 206 -16.27 17.21 -2.57
C ALA A 206 -16.62 16.74 -1.15
N MET A 207 -15.61 16.65 -0.26
CA MET A 207 -15.81 16.26 1.14
C MET A 207 -16.67 17.28 1.91
N MET A 208 -16.38 18.58 1.77
CA MET A 208 -17.11 19.65 2.47
C MET A 208 -18.55 19.80 1.99
N THR A 209 -18.85 19.40 0.75
CA THR A 209 -20.21 19.41 0.19
C THR A 209 -20.98 18.12 0.46
N GLY A 210 -20.40 17.15 1.19
CA GLY A 210 -21.03 15.88 1.52
C GLY A 210 -21.22 14.96 0.31
N ARG A 211 -20.53 15.21 -0.81
CA ARG A 211 -20.67 14.42 -2.03
C ARG A 211 -19.78 13.19 -1.97
N PHE A 212 -20.30 12.13 -1.36
CA PHE A 212 -19.60 10.85 -1.26
C PHE A 212 -19.90 9.97 -2.47
N THR A 213 -18.87 9.62 -3.23
CA THR A 213 -18.93 8.64 -4.34
C THR A 213 -17.71 7.73 -4.28
N VAL A 214 -17.80 6.56 -4.93
CA VAL A 214 -16.66 5.63 -5.07
C VAL A 214 -15.48 6.33 -5.74
N GLY A 215 -15.74 7.17 -6.74
CA GLY A 215 -14.69 7.92 -7.42
C GLY A 215 -13.96 8.94 -6.53
N ILE A 216 -14.62 9.51 -5.52
CA ILE A 216 -13.97 10.35 -4.50
C ILE A 216 -13.07 9.52 -3.58
N ALA A 217 -13.49 8.31 -3.20
CA ALA A 217 -12.62 7.41 -2.46
C ALA A 217 -11.43 6.93 -3.31
N GLN A 218 -11.65 6.59 -4.59
CA GLN A 218 -10.58 6.28 -5.55
C GLN A 218 -9.61 7.45 -5.68
N SER A 219 -10.09 8.69 -5.85
CA SER A 219 -9.23 9.85 -5.99
C SER A 219 -8.39 10.10 -4.75
N ALA A 220 -8.97 9.92 -3.57
CA ALA A 220 -8.26 10.03 -2.30
C ALA A 220 -7.14 8.97 -2.16
N ILE A 221 -7.39 7.72 -2.55
CA ILE A 221 -6.37 6.66 -2.56
C ILE A 221 -5.25 6.98 -3.58
N VAL A 222 -5.61 7.38 -4.80
CA VAL A 222 -4.65 7.76 -5.86
C VAL A 222 -3.79 8.95 -5.40
N LEU A 223 -4.40 9.93 -4.73
CA LEU A 223 -3.69 11.09 -4.21
C LEU A 223 -2.75 10.71 -3.06
N GLN A 224 -3.14 9.82 -2.14
CA GLN A 224 -2.21 9.29 -1.14
C GLN A 224 -1.02 8.56 -1.78
N TYR A 225 -1.27 7.83 -2.86
CA TYR A 225 -0.21 7.14 -3.59
C TYR A 225 0.79 8.13 -4.20
N TYR A 226 0.31 9.24 -4.77
CA TYR A 226 1.16 10.36 -5.21
C TYR A 226 1.96 10.97 -4.05
N GLU A 227 1.31 11.25 -2.92
CA GLU A 227 1.96 11.86 -1.76
C GLU A 227 3.04 10.95 -1.15
N SER A 228 2.99 9.65 -1.43
CA SER A 228 4.01 8.67 -1.03
C SER A 228 5.27 8.72 -1.89
N PHE A 229 5.29 9.53 -2.97
CA PHE A 229 6.47 9.66 -3.82
C PHE A 229 7.59 10.42 -3.12
N PRO A 230 8.85 10.19 -3.52
CA PRO A 230 10.00 10.89 -3.01
C PRO A 230 9.99 12.37 -3.47
N LEU A 231 9.11 13.22 -2.96
CA LEU A 231 8.98 14.63 -3.36
C LEU A 231 9.28 15.56 -2.18
N GLY A 232 9.65 16.81 -2.45
CA GLY A 232 9.95 17.81 -1.40
C GLY A 232 8.74 18.10 -0.50
N THR A 233 7.52 17.86 -1.01
CA THR A 233 6.28 17.97 -0.25
C THR A 233 5.97 16.78 0.64
N PHE A 234 6.77 15.71 0.60
CA PHE A 234 6.51 14.50 1.40
C PHE A 234 6.47 14.85 2.88
N ASN A 235 5.37 14.44 3.52
CA ASN A 235 5.15 14.59 4.94
C ASN A 235 4.18 13.50 5.39
N ILE A 236 4.46 12.81 6.50
CA ILE A 236 3.64 11.67 6.95
C ILE A 236 2.16 12.06 7.12
N LYS A 237 1.89 13.24 7.69
CA LYS A 237 0.52 13.74 7.87
C LYS A 237 -0.15 14.07 6.53
N ARG A 238 0.62 14.56 5.56
CA ARG A 238 0.13 14.84 4.20
C ARG A 238 -0.19 13.56 3.44
N VAL A 239 0.63 12.51 3.60
CA VAL A 239 0.32 11.16 3.09
C VAL A 239 -0.94 10.59 3.77
N ALA A 240 -1.11 10.84 5.06
CA ALA A 240 -2.27 10.36 5.82
C ALA A 240 -3.58 11.05 5.43
N ALA A 241 -3.57 12.34 5.15
CA ALA A 241 -4.78 13.14 4.99
C ALA A 241 -5.75 12.61 3.90
N PRO A 242 -5.31 12.21 2.70
CA PRO A 242 -6.23 11.61 1.72
C PRO A 242 -6.77 10.25 2.19
N LEU A 243 -6.04 9.45 2.97
CA LEU A 243 -6.59 8.21 3.53
C LEU A 243 -7.76 8.48 4.49
N TYR A 244 -7.71 9.54 5.30
CA TYR A 244 -8.86 9.95 6.11
C TYR A 244 -10.06 10.36 5.25
N ALA A 245 -9.84 10.99 4.09
CA ALA A 245 -10.93 11.29 3.16
C ALA A 245 -11.54 10.02 2.55
N ALA A 246 -10.71 9.06 2.12
CA ALA A 246 -11.17 7.77 1.62
C ALA A 246 -11.94 7.00 2.70
N ASP A 247 -11.41 6.95 3.92
CA ASP A 247 -12.02 6.29 5.07
C ASP A 247 -13.37 6.91 5.44
N ALA A 248 -13.47 8.23 5.42
CA ALA A 248 -14.72 8.94 5.64
C ALA A 248 -15.77 8.59 4.57
N VAL A 249 -15.40 8.55 3.28
CA VAL A 249 -16.32 8.12 2.21
C VAL A 249 -16.78 6.68 2.42
N ILE A 250 -15.84 5.77 2.69
CA ILE A 250 -16.08 4.35 2.92
C ILE A 250 -17.05 4.15 4.09
N LYS A 251 -16.81 4.85 5.19
CA LYS A 251 -17.65 4.80 6.40
C LYS A 251 -19.04 5.36 6.15
N ASN A 252 -19.15 6.55 5.54
CA ASN A 252 -20.44 7.20 5.32
C ASN A 252 -21.34 6.45 4.31
N LEU A 253 -20.75 5.75 3.35
CA LEU A 253 -21.47 4.91 2.39
C LEU A 253 -21.58 3.45 2.81
N ALA A 254 -21.09 3.08 4.01
CA ALA A 254 -21.04 1.71 4.51
C ALA A 254 -20.41 0.70 3.52
N LEU A 255 -19.38 1.12 2.78
CA LEU A 255 -18.80 0.30 1.69
C LEU A 255 -18.14 -1.00 2.21
N THR A 256 -17.75 -1.05 3.48
CA THR A 256 -17.20 -2.28 4.10
C THR A 256 -18.27 -3.34 4.34
N CYS A 257 -19.55 -3.02 4.19
CA CYS A 257 -20.68 -3.91 4.39
C CYS A 257 -21.38 -4.31 3.08
N LEU A 258 -20.77 -4.03 1.92
CA LEU A 258 -21.38 -4.24 0.60
C LEU A 258 -21.92 -5.67 0.39
N ASP A 259 -21.23 -6.66 0.95
CA ASP A 259 -21.54 -8.09 0.77
C ASP A 259 -21.86 -8.77 2.11
N ALA A 260 -22.27 -8.02 3.14
CA ALA A 260 -22.38 -8.52 4.51
C ALA A 260 -23.38 -9.68 4.66
N ASP A 261 -24.38 -9.73 3.77
CA ASP A 261 -25.39 -10.79 3.67
C ASP A 261 -24.92 -12.02 2.88
N LYS A 262 -23.79 -11.93 2.17
CA LYS A 262 -23.30 -12.96 1.24
C LYS A 262 -21.96 -13.57 1.65
N VAL A 263 -21.17 -12.87 2.46
CA VAL A 263 -19.88 -13.38 2.93
C VAL A 263 -20.07 -14.59 3.84
N SER A 264 -19.28 -15.64 3.60
CA SER A 264 -19.28 -16.83 4.48
C SER A 264 -18.50 -16.62 5.78
N HIS A 265 -17.70 -15.55 5.86
CA HIS A 265 -16.94 -15.19 7.04
C HIS A 265 -16.91 -13.67 7.22
N VAL A 266 -16.98 -13.24 8.47
CA VAL A 266 -16.63 -11.88 8.93
C VAL A 266 -15.34 -11.96 9.75
N PHE A 267 -14.84 -10.84 10.27
CA PHE A 267 -13.64 -10.85 11.10
C PHE A 267 -13.94 -10.34 12.51
N ASP A 268 -13.17 -10.81 13.48
CA ASP A 268 -13.10 -10.15 14.79
C ASP A 268 -12.09 -9.00 14.81
N ASP A 269 -11.90 -8.39 15.98
CA ASP A 269 -10.94 -7.31 16.21
C ASP A 269 -9.47 -7.70 15.97
N ASP A 270 -9.15 -9.00 16.00
CA ASP A 270 -7.82 -9.56 15.74
C ASP A 270 -7.64 -9.96 14.26
N ALA A 271 -8.61 -9.60 13.40
CA ALA A 271 -8.66 -9.95 11.98
C ALA A 271 -8.74 -11.46 11.71
N ILE A 272 -9.33 -12.22 12.63
CA ILE A 272 -9.48 -13.66 12.51
C ILE A 272 -10.84 -13.95 11.87
N PRO A 273 -10.89 -14.75 10.80
CA PRO A 273 -12.16 -15.11 10.16
C PRO A 273 -13.09 -15.88 11.11
N ILE A 274 -14.33 -15.44 11.21
CA ILE A 274 -15.43 -16.09 11.92
C ILE A 274 -16.49 -16.47 10.90
N SER A 275 -16.87 -17.74 10.86
CA SER A 275 -17.91 -18.22 9.94
C SER A 275 -19.29 -17.62 10.28
N THR A 276 -20.04 -17.20 9.25
CA THR A 276 -21.39 -16.65 9.39
C THR A 276 -22.49 -17.72 9.29
N SER A 277 -22.15 -18.93 8.85
CA SER A 277 -23.09 -20.05 8.73
C SER A 277 -23.24 -20.84 10.04
N ASP A 278 -24.47 -21.21 10.38
CA ASP A 278 -24.78 -22.06 11.54
C ASP A 278 -24.16 -23.47 11.33
N PRO A 279 -23.29 -23.96 12.23
CA PRO A 279 -22.58 -25.24 12.06
C PRO A 279 -23.48 -26.48 11.89
N GLN A 280 -24.79 -26.36 12.09
CA GLN A 280 -25.75 -27.46 11.97
C GLN A 280 -26.29 -27.68 10.55
N PHE A 281 -26.11 -26.73 9.61
CA PHE A 281 -26.74 -26.80 8.27
C PHE A 281 -25.76 -26.87 7.07
N SER A 282 -24.44 -26.80 7.29
CA SER A 282 -23.42 -26.82 6.23
C SER A 282 -23.06 -28.25 5.78
N GLY A 283 -24.01 -28.94 5.14
CA GLY A 283 -23.80 -30.26 4.52
C GLY A 283 -23.20 -30.24 3.10
N GLN A 284 -22.81 -29.08 2.57
CA GLN A 284 -22.10 -28.97 1.28
C GLN A 284 -20.94 -27.98 1.39
N ASP A 285 -19.74 -28.55 1.39
CA ASP A 285 -18.46 -27.90 1.60
C ASP A 285 -18.05 -26.96 0.46
N LEU A 286 -18.41 -25.69 0.56
CA LEU A 286 -17.60 -24.59 -0.02
C LEU A 286 -16.36 -24.26 0.84
N ASN A 287 -16.16 -25.01 1.94
CA ASN A 287 -15.09 -24.84 2.93
C ASN A 287 -13.88 -25.76 2.73
N LEU A 288 -13.92 -26.67 1.75
CA LEU A 288 -12.76 -27.47 1.43
C LEU A 288 -11.76 -26.60 0.67
N ALA A 289 -10.58 -26.43 1.25
CA ALA A 289 -9.43 -25.88 0.54
C ALA A 289 -9.31 -26.58 -0.84
N PRO A 290 -8.87 -25.86 -1.90
CA PRO A 290 -8.79 -26.44 -3.23
C PRO A 290 -8.11 -27.80 -3.22
N SER A 291 -8.83 -28.84 -3.69
CA SER A 291 -8.26 -30.19 -3.70
C SER A 291 -7.09 -30.26 -4.69
N LYS A 292 -5.95 -30.80 -4.23
CA LYS A 292 -4.80 -31.12 -5.09
C LYS A 292 -5.12 -32.17 -6.17
N SER A 293 -6.27 -32.84 -6.08
CA SER A 293 -6.66 -33.92 -6.99
C SER A 293 -7.25 -33.44 -8.32
N HIS A 294 -7.61 -32.16 -8.46
CA HIS A 294 -8.07 -31.62 -9.74
C HIS A 294 -6.86 -31.39 -10.66
N HIS A 295 -7.01 -31.74 -11.94
CA HIS A 295 -5.99 -31.86 -12.99
C HIS A 295 -5.19 -30.58 -13.36
N HIS A 296 -5.02 -29.62 -12.46
CA HIS A 296 -4.26 -28.40 -12.70
C HIS A 296 -2.86 -28.49 -12.07
N PRO A 297 -1.80 -28.63 -12.90
CA PRO A 297 -0.42 -28.68 -12.40
C PRO A 297 0.07 -27.33 -11.84
N SER A 298 -0.70 -26.25 -12.00
CA SER A 298 -0.37 -24.90 -11.57
C SER A 298 -1.59 -24.18 -10.97
N CYS A 299 -1.34 -23.20 -10.10
CA CYS A 299 -2.40 -22.36 -9.54
C CYS A 299 -2.99 -21.40 -10.59
N PRO A 300 -4.28 -21.02 -10.49
CA PRO A 300 -4.97 -20.22 -11.52
C PRO A 300 -4.65 -18.72 -11.49
N CYS A 301 -3.84 -18.24 -10.53
CA CYS A 301 -3.56 -16.82 -10.30
C CYS A 301 -3.15 -16.04 -11.57
N GLU A 302 -2.31 -16.63 -12.43
CA GLU A 302 -1.88 -15.97 -13.67
C GLU A 302 -3.05 -15.79 -14.63
N SER A 303 -3.85 -16.84 -14.85
CA SER A 303 -4.99 -16.84 -15.78
C SER A 303 -6.10 -15.85 -15.38
N TRP A 304 -6.23 -15.60 -14.09
CA TRP A 304 -7.17 -14.65 -13.49
C TRP A 304 -6.60 -13.25 -13.30
N SER A 305 -5.34 -13.05 -13.69
CA SER A 305 -4.73 -11.73 -13.72
C SER A 305 -4.71 -11.19 -15.15
N ILE A 306 -4.72 -9.85 -15.27
CA ILE A 306 -4.53 -9.19 -16.56
C ILE A 306 -3.07 -9.44 -17.01
N PRO A 307 -2.85 -9.97 -18.23
CA PRO A 307 -1.51 -10.20 -18.76
C PRO A 307 -0.66 -8.93 -18.78
N ALA A 308 0.64 -9.07 -18.51
CA ALA A 308 1.53 -7.92 -18.38
C ALA A 308 1.57 -7.04 -19.65
N HIS A 309 1.57 -7.64 -20.84
CA HIS A 309 1.62 -6.90 -22.11
C HIS A 309 0.41 -5.99 -22.34
N MET A 310 -0.74 -6.29 -21.72
CA MET A 310 -1.95 -5.48 -21.87
C MET A 310 -1.90 -4.19 -21.04
N THR A 311 -1.11 -4.18 -19.97
CA THR A 311 -1.06 -3.07 -19.01
C THR A 311 0.31 -2.43 -18.94
N ARG A 312 1.26 -2.71 -19.85
CA ARG A 312 2.66 -2.33 -19.64
C ARG A 312 3.37 -1.88 -20.92
N LYS A 313 4.28 -0.90 -20.77
CA LYS A 313 5.40 -0.67 -21.71
C LYS A 313 6.64 -1.41 -21.17
N GLU A 314 7.41 -2.08 -22.03
CA GLU A 314 8.44 -3.12 -21.74
C GLU A 314 9.37 -2.89 -20.50
N GLU A 315 9.53 -1.68 -19.99
CA GLU A 315 10.56 -1.31 -19.00
C GLU A 315 10.14 -1.26 -17.50
N SER A 316 8.87 -1.43 -17.11
CA SER A 316 8.42 -1.21 -15.70
C SER A 316 8.14 -2.45 -14.82
N VAL A 317 8.86 -2.68 -13.72
CA VAL A 317 8.60 -3.82 -12.81
C VAL A 317 7.14 -3.86 -12.31
N ARG A 318 6.55 -5.05 -12.33
CA ARG A 318 5.23 -5.35 -11.75
C ARG A 318 5.43 -6.06 -10.41
N PHE A 319 5.02 -5.42 -9.33
CA PHE A 319 5.10 -5.96 -7.98
C PHE A 319 3.81 -6.68 -7.56
N ARG A 320 2.70 -6.44 -8.26
CA ARG A 320 1.37 -6.98 -7.94
C ARG A 320 0.67 -7.57 -9.17
N HIS A 321 -0.02 -8.69 -8.98
CA HIS A 321 -1.04 -9.10 -9.93
C HIS A 321 -2.13 -8.03 -10.01
N ILE A 322 -2.71 -7.88 -11.20
CA ILE A 322 -3.88 -7.04 -11.43
C ILE A 322 -5.00 -8.04 -11.71
N PRO A 323 -5.86 -8.36 -10.73
CA PRO A 323 -6.93 -9.32 -10.92
C PRO A 323 -7.91 -8.80 -11.97
N LYS A 324 -8.42 -9.69 -12.81
CA LYS A 324 -9.50 -9.36 -13.74
C LYS A 324 -10.79 -9.03 -12.99
N PHE A 325 -11.69 -8.30 -13.64
CA PHE A 325 -13.04 -8.08 -13.13
C PHE A 325 -13.96 -9.26 -13.50
N SER A 326 -13.64 -9.99 -14.57
CA SER A 326 -14.34 -11.19 -15.03
C SER A 326 -13.48 -12.06 -15.96
N ILE A 327 -14.04 -13.16 -16.48
CA ILE A 327 -13.45 -13.90 -17.61
C ILE A 327 -13.44 -13.05 -18.89
N ASP A 328 -14.55 -12.34 -19.15
CA ASP A 328 -14.74 -11.47 -20.32
C ASP A 328 -15.31 -10.13 -19.88
N ASP A 329 -14.43 -9.14 -19.73
CA ASP A 329 -14.77 -7.80 -19.23
C ASP A 329 -15.75 -7.05 -20.15
N THR A 330 -16.00 -7.53 -21.37
CA THR A 330 -16.97 -6.92 -22.31
C THR A 330 -18.42 -7.32 -22.03
N GLN A 331 -18.65 -8.42 -21.31
CA GLN A 331 -19.99 -8.94 -21.03
C GLN A 331 -20.47 -8.70 -19.60
N VAL A 332 -19.66 -8.04 -18.78
CA VAL A 332 -19.99 -7.79 -17.37
C VAL A 332 -20.95 -6.62 -17.25
N PRO A 333 -22.06 -6.77 -16.51
CA PRO A 333 -22.93 -5.65 -16.18
C PRO A 333 -22.17 -4.51 -15.49
N ASP A 334 -22.54 -3.27 -15.81
CA ASP A 334 -21.92 -2.08 -15.21
C ASP A 334 -22.02 -2.05 -13.67
N SER A 335 -23.07 -2.64 -13.11
CA SER A 335 -23.29 -2.80 -11.66
C SER A 335 -22.21 -3.67 -11.02
N ASP A 336 -21.81 -4.75 -11.67
CA ASP A 336 -20.90 -5.74 -11.09
C ASP A 336 -19.47 -5.19 -11.12
N ILE A 337 -19.13 -4.47 -12.19
CA ILE A 337 -17.89 -3.68 -12.26
C ILE A 337 -17.85 -2.66 -11.12
N GLN A 338 -18.93 -1.91 -10.91
CA GLN A 338 -18.98 -0.90 -9.84
C GLN A 338 -18.86 -1.50 -8.44
N GLN A 339 -19.51 -2.64 -8.19
CA GLN A 339 -19.36 -3.38 -6.93
C GLN A 339 -17.93 -3.84 -6.73
N GLU A 340 -17.28 -4.39 -7.75
CA GLU A 340 -15.88 -4.79 -7.65
C GLU A 340 -14.95 -3.59 -7.42
N GLU A 341 -15.18 -2.44 -8.08
CA GLU A 341 -14.44 -1.20 -7.80
C GLU A 341 -14.61 -0.75 -6.34
N ILE A 342 -15.81 -0.89 -5.75
CA ILE A 342 -16.04 -0.64 -4.32
C ILE A 342 -15.18 -1.56 -3.45
N ARG A 343 -15.18 -2.87 -3.71
CA ARG A 343 -14.36 -3.84 -2.96
C ARG A 343 -12.89 -3.47 -3.02
N ARG A 344 -12.39 -3.14 -4.21
CA ARG A 344 -10.99 -2.76 -4.44
C ARG A 344 -10.62 -1.42 -3.81
N VAL A 345 -11.55 -0.48 -3.69
CA VAL A 345 -11.36 0.76 -2.92
C VAL A 345 -11.24 0.47 -1.42
N VAL A 346 -12.13 -0.38 -0.88
CA VAL A 346 -12.08 -0.76 0.54
C VAL A 346 -10.77 -1.46 0.89
N TRP A 347 -10.41 -2.48 0.14
CA TRP A 347 -9.13 -3.19 0.31
C TRP A 347 -7.94 -2.30 -0.04
N GLY A 348 -8.05 -1.44 -1.05
CA GLY A 348 -7.04 -0.48 -1.46
C GLY A 348 -6.67 0.51 -0.36
N THR A 349 -7.66 1.04 0.37
CA THR A 349 -7.44 1.92 1.52
C THR A 349 -6.68 1.19 2.63
N ALA A 350 -7.12 0.00 3.04
CA ALA A 350 -6.40 -0.81 4.03
C ALA A 350 -4.98 -1.17 3.56
N ASN A 351 -4.85 -1.51 2.28
CA ASN A 351 -3.61 -1.96 1.64
C ASN A 351 -2.59 -0.85 1.39
N ASN A 352 -2.96 0.42 1.49
CA ASN A 352 -2.03 1.55 1.55
C ASN A 352 -1.80 2.03 2.98
N GLY A 353 -2.84 1.99 3.82
CA GLY A 353 -2.76 2.35 5.22
C GLY A 353 -1.65 1.58 5.97
N TRP A 354 -1.37 0.34 5.59
CA TRP A 354 -0.33 -0.46 6.26
C TRP A 354 1.08 0.15 6.14
N TYR A 355 1.46 0.72 4.99
CA TYR A 355 2.79 1.34 4.83
C TYR A 355 2.91 2.56 5.74
N LEU A 356 1.84 3.36 5.79
CA LEU A 356 1.78 4.52 6.64
C LEU A 356 1.82 4.12 8.13
N GLN A 357 1.13 3.03 8.50
CA GLN A 357 1.20 2.46 9.84
C GLN A 357 2.62 2.00 10.22
N MET A 358 3.39 1.49 9.25
CA MET A 358 4.76 1.05 9.49
C MET A 358 5.73 2.21 9.70
N LEU A 359 5.46 3.37 9.08
CA LEU A 359 6.20 4.62 9.30
C LEU A 359 5.79 5.31 10.61
N ASP A 360 4.49 5.40 10.85
CA ASP A 360 3.89 5.99 12.05
C ASP A 360 2.62 5.21 12.43
N PRO A 361 2.68 4.36 13.47
CA PRO A 361 1.54 3.56 13.92
C PRO A 361 0.29 4.39 14.29
N HIS A 362 0.47 5.65 14.70
CA HIS A 362 -0.65 6.52 15.08
C HIS A 362 -1.38 7.11 13.88
N ALA A 363 -0.70 7.27 12.74
CA ALA A 363 -1.21 7.97 11.57
C ALA A 363 -2.51 7.35 11.01
N VAL A 364 -2.71 6.03 11.16
CA VAL A 364 -3.90 5.30 10.67
C VAL A 364 -4.69 4.56 11.74
N SER A 365 -4.32 4.74 13.02
CA SER A 365 -4.87 3.96 14.13
C SER A 365 -6.38 4.13 14.36
N THR A 366 -6.93 5.26 13.91
CA THR A 366 -8.35 5.65 14.10
C THR A 366 -9.21 5.44 12.85
N LEU A 367 -8.63 4.98 11.74
CA LEU A 367 -9.39 4.73 10.51
C LEU A 367 -10.37 3.57 10.70
N HIS A 368 -11.57 3.71 10.14
CA HIS A 368 -12.60 2.65 10.06
C HIS A 368 -12.06 1.41 9.35
N THR A 369 -11.32 1.62 8.27
CA THR A 369 -10.65 0.59 7.45
C THR A 369 -9.46 -0.08 8.13
N SER A 370 -8.95 0.45 9.24
CA SER A 370 -7.92 -0.22 10.05
C SER A 370 -8.49 -1.21 11.07
N GLN A 371 -9.83 -1.30 11.18
CA GLN A 371 -10.52 -2.17 12.13
C GLN A 371 -11.14 -3.34 11.40
N ALA A 372 -10.66 -4.55 11.70
CA ALA A 372 -11.05 -5.75 10.97
C ALA A 372 -12.52 -6.14 11.16
N SER A 373 -13.09 -5.88 12.34
CA SER A 373 -14.51 -6.12 12.65
C SER A 373 -15.49 -5.33 11.79
N ASN A 374 -15.02 -4.33 11.04
CA ASN A 374 -15.86 -3.58 10.11
C ASN A 374 -16.05 -4.24 8.73
N TYR A 375 -15.38 -5.36 8.46
CA TYR A 375 -15.33 -5.97 7.13
C TYR A 375 -16.38 -7.09 6.98
N GLY A 376 -17.42 -6.79 6.21
CA GLY A 376 -18.40 -7.71 5.64
C GLY A 376 -18.45 -7.54 4.12
N VAL A 377 -17.29 -7.65 3.48
CA VAL A 377 -17.10 -7.43 2.04
C VAL A 377 -16.23 -8.54 1.47
N PHE A 378 -16.52 -8.97 0.24
CA PHE A 378 -15.69 -9.95 -0.45
C PHE A 378 -14.26 -9.43 -0.64
N TYR A 379 -13.27 -10.33 -0.65
CA TYR A 379 -11.90 -10.00 -1.04
C TYR A 379 -11.85 -9.52 -2.48
N THR A 380 -10.73 -8.88 -2.84
CA THR A 380 -10.48 -8.49 -4.23
C THR A 380 -10.75 -9.66 -5.18
N ALA A 381 -11.60 -9.45 -6.19
CA ALA A 381 -11.99 -10.43 -7.21
C ALA A 381 -12.62 -11.74 -6.70
N GLU A 382 -13.00 -11.86 -5.42
CA GLU A 382 -13.64 -13.08 -4.88
C GLU A 382 -15.00 -13.31 -5.55
N SER A 383 -15.82 -12.27 -5.72
CA SER A 383 -17.13 -12.37 -6.39
C SER A 383 -17.00 -12.88 -7.83
N PHE A 384 -15.99 -12.40 -8.55
CA PHE A 384 -15.65 -12.91 -9.88
C PHE A 384 -15.33 -14.42 -9.84
N ILE A 385 -14.49 -14.87 -8.91
CA ILE A 385 -14.09 -16.28 -8.86
C ILE A 385 -15.28 -17.17 -8.48
N LEU A 386 -16.17 -16.68 -7.60
CA LEU A 386 -17.40 -17.37 -7.22
C LEU A 386 -18.40 -17.51 -8.37
N SER A 387 -18.35 -16.61 -9.38
CA SER A 387 -19.23 -16.70 -10.56
C SER A 387 -18.72 -17.64 -11.65
N ILE A 388 -17.51 -18.19 -11.51
CA ILE A 388 -16.96 -19.18 -12.44
C ILE A 388 -17.80 -20.48 -12.38
N PRO A 389 -18.20 -21.08 -13.51
CA PRO A 389 -19.07 -22.27 -13.50
C PRO A 389 -18.46 -23.50 -12.82
N ASP A 390 -17.13 -23.66 -12.87
CA ASP A 390 -16.41 -24.79 -12.30
C ASP A 390 -16.34 -24.69 -10.76
N ASP A 391 -17.05 -25.59 -10.06
CA ASP A 391 -17.06 -25.65 -8.60
C ASP A 391 -15.66 -25.87 -7.99
N GLY A 392 -14.78 -26.59 -8.69
CA GLY A 392 -13.37 -26.74 -8.29
C GLY A 392 -12.64 -25.41 -8.28
N MET A 393 -12.96 -24.50 -9.22
CA MET A 393 -12.37 -23.16 -9.29
C MET A 393 -12.96 -22.21 -8.25
N LYS A 394 -14.24 -22.32 -7.90
CA LYS A 394 -14.87 -21.50 -6.85
C LYS A 394 -14.17 -21.64 -5.50
N SER A 395 -13.64 -22.83 -5.19
CA SER A 395 -12.88 -23.09 -3.96
C SER A 395 -11.64 -22.19 -3.81
N TRP A 396 -11.09 -21.65 -4.90
CA TRP A 396 -9.92 -20.76 -4.87
C TRP A 396 -10.24 -19.30 -4.54
N SER A 397 -11.52 -18.93 -4.47
CA SER A 397 -11.98 -17.54 -4.31
C SER A 397 -11.33 -16.78 -3.14
N ARG A 398 -10.93 -17.52 -2.09
CA ARG A 398 -10.25 -16.99 -0.88
C ARG A 398 -8.79 -17.39 -0.74
N TYR A 399 -8.26 -18.13 -1.72
CA TYR A 399 -6.91 -18.67 -1.74
C TYR A 399 -6.05 -18.05 -2.83
N THR A 400 -6.47 -16.97 -3.47
CA THR A 400 -5.62 -16.24 -4.42
C THR A 400 -4.54 -15.43 -3.70
N LEU A 401 -3.47 -15.05 -4.42
CA LEU A 401 -2.42 -14.22 -3.84
C LEU A 401 -2.92 -12.86 -3.34
N TRP A 402 -3.89 -12.25 -4.03
CA TRP A 402 -4.46 -10.98 -3.61
C TRP A 402 -5.40 -11.13 -2.41
N ALA A 403 -6.17 -12.22 -2.31
CA ALA A 403 -6.94 -12.51 -1.11
C ALA A 403 -6.03 -12.73 0.11
N PHE A 404 -4.88 -13.40 -0.07
CA PHE A 404 -3.87 -13.51 0.98
C PHE A 404 -3.27 -12.15 1.38
N LEU A 405 -3.00 -11.25 0.43
CA LEU A 405 -2.51 -9.91 0.74
C LEU A 405 -3.54 -9.09 1.51
N ASP A 406 -4.81 -9.10 1.08
CA ASP A 406 -5.90 -8.40 1.76
C ASP A 406 -6.03 -8.87 3.22
N ARG A 407 -6.00 -10.19 3.45
CA ARG A 407 -6.02 -10.81 4.79
C ARG A 407 -4.79 -10.47 5.63
N LEU A 408 -3.59 -10.69 5.10
CA LEU A 408 -2.35 -10.48 5.85
C LEU A 408 -2.13 -9.02 6.24
N LYS A 409 -2.54 -8.08 5.40
CA LYS A 409 -2.46 -6.65 5.75
C LYS A 409 -3.48 -6.27 6.81
N LEU A 410 -4.66 -6.87 6.81
CA LEU A 410 -5.62 -6.71 7.90
C LEU A 410 -5.10 -7.29 9.23
N LEU A 411 -4.46 -8.48 9.19
CA LEU A 411 -3.75 -9.07 10.33
C LEU A 411 -2.59 -8.19 10.82
N CYS A 412 -1.87 -7.53 9.91
CA CYS A 412 -0.81 -6.58 10.25
C CYS A 412 -1.36 -5.34 10.96
N HIS A 413 -2.50 -4.82 10.50
CA HIS A 413 -3.22 -3.74 11.19
C HIS A 413 -3.61 -4.15 12.61
N ALA A 414 -4.21 -5.34 12.77
CA ALA A 414 -4.56 -5.89 14.08
C ALA A 414 -3.33 -6.06 14.99
N ALA A 415 -2.26 -6.69 14.49
CA ALA A 415 -1.01 -6.88 15.20
C ALA A 415 -0.40 -5.56 15.68
N THR A 416 -0.45 -4.50 14.86
CA THR A 416 0.07 -3.18 15.22
C THR A 416 -0.81 -2.47 16.25
N ARG A 417 -2.14 -2.67 16.18
CA ARG A 417 -3.12 -2.11 17.13
C ARG A 417 -3.17 -2.83 18.48
N LEU A 418 -2.62 -4.04 18.60
CA LEU A 418 -2.53 -4.72 19.90
C LEU A 418 -1.90 -3.80 20.95
N SER A 419 -2.68 -3.48 21.99
CA SER A 419 -2.23 -2.55 23.02
C SER A 419 -1.18 -3.21 23.91
N ARG A 420 -0.10 -2.48 24.20
CA ARG A 420 0.87 -2.88 25.23
C ARG A 420 0.30 -2.75 26.64
N SER A 421 -0.87 -2.14 26.82
CA SER A 421 -1.56 -2.07 28.11
C SER A 421 -2.34 -3.35 28.46
N LEU A 422 -2.46 -4.31 27.53
CA LEU A 422 -3.12 -5.57 27.81
C LEU A 422 -2.33 -6.39 28.84
N PRO A 423 -3.01 -7.16 29.71
CA PRO A 423 -2.34 -8.16 30.55
C PRO A 423 -1.44 -9.08 29.71
N PRO A 424 -0.24 -9.48 30.19
CA PRO A 424 0.71 -10.27 29.39
C PRO A 424 0.12 -11.56 28.81
N PHE A 425 -0.73 -12.25 29.58
CA PHE A 425 -1.41 -13.46 29.12
C PHE A 425 -2.38 -13.17 27.97
N GLU A 426 -3.22 -12.14 28.11
CA GLU A 426 -4.18 -11.75 27.07
C GLU A 426 -3.48 -11.27 25.80
N LEU A 427 -2.42 -10.46 25.94
CA LEU A 427 -1.59 -10.03 24.83
C LEU A 427 -0.99 -11.23 24.07
N HIS A 428 -0.44 -12.21 24.79
CA HIS A 428 0.11 -13.42 24.18
C HIS A 428 -0.96 -14.29 23.52
N MET A 429 -2.14 -14.43 24.13
CA MET A 429 -3.25 -15.19 23.55
C MET A 429 -3.67 -14.60 22.21
N ARG A 430 -3.91 -13.27 22.15
CA ARG A 430 -4.29 -12.57 20.91
C ARG A 430 -3.16 -12.61 19.87
N ALA A 431 -1.92 -12.36 20.28
CA ALA A 431 -0.76 -12.46 19.38
C ALA A 431 -0.59 -13.88 18.80
N SER A 432 -0.84 -14.91 19.58
CA SER A 432 -0.78 -16.31 19.12
C SER A 432 -1.88 -16.60 18.11
N LYS A 433 -3.11 -16.09 18.33
CA LYS A 433 -4.22 -16.21 17.40
C LYS A 433 -3.90 -15.61 16.02
N ILE A 434 -3.35 -14.39 16.01
CA ILE A 434 -2.87 -13.72 14.79
C ILE A 434 -1.77 -14.55 14.12
N CYS A 435 -0.78 -15.01 14.89
CA CYS A 435 0.33 -15.79 14.35
C CYS A 435 -0.13 -17.12 13.72
N SER A 436 -1.08 -17.83 14.34
CA SER A 436 -1.63 -19.07 13.80
C SER A 436 -2.33 -18.85 12.46
N GLU A 437 -3.08 -17.76 12.30
CA GLU A 437 -3.70 -17.41 11.02
C GLU A 437 -2.65 -17.06 9.95
N VAL A 438 -1.58 -16.35 10.32
CA VAL A 438 -0.46 -16.09 9.40
C VAL A 438 0.22 -17.40 8.96
N GLU A 439 0.40 -18.36 9.88
CA GLU A 439 0.98 -19.68 9.57
C GLU A 439 0.08 -20.49 8.64
N LYS A 440 -1.23 -20.43 8.82
CA LYS A 440 -2.21 -21.04 7.91
C LYS A 440 -2.06 -20.48 6.49
N ILE A 441 -2.02 -19.15 6.34
CA ILE A 441 -1.88 -18.50 5.03
C ILE A 441 -0.55 -18.90 4.35
N GLU A 442 0.56 -18.94 5.07
CA GLU A 442 1.84 -19.38 4.49
C GLU A 442 1.86 -20.86 4.12
N SER A 443 1.24 -21.72 4.94
CA SER A 443 1.07 -23.13 4.62
C SER A 443 0.29 -23.29 3.31
N ASP A 444 -0.83 -22.57 3.18
CA ASP A 444 -1.67 -22.59 1.98
C ASP A 444 -0.93 -22.01 0.76
N LEU A 445 -0.15 -20.94 0.94
CA LEU A 445 0.72 -20.38 -0.09
C LEU A 445 1.68 -21.43 -0.64
N ASN A 446 2.40 -22.12 0.25
CA ASN A 446 3.40 -23.12 -0.15
C ASN A 446 2.76 -24.39 -0.73
N ALA A 447 1.58 -24.78 -0.23
CA ALA A 447 0.92 -26.02 -0.61
C ALA A 447 0.13 -25.90 -1.92
N LEU A 448 -0.46 -24.73 -2.21
CA LEU A 448 -1.40 -24.54 -3.31
C LEU A 448 -0.80 -23.76 -4.48
N HIS A 449 0.10 -22.81 -4.24
CA HIS A 449 0.55 -21.90 -5.31
C HIS A 449 1.82 -22.37 -5.99
N SER A 450 1.76 -22.60 -7.30
CA SER A 450 2.98 -22.74 -8.11
C SER A 450 3.70 -21.40 -8.31
N CYS A 451 3.00 -20.27 -8.16
CA CYS A 451 3.53 -18.92 -8.34
C CYS A 451 4.19 -18.31 -7.09
N HIS A 452 4.25 -19.03 -5.95
CA HIS A 452 4.76 -18.49 -4.67
C HIS A 452 6.24 -18.05 -4.71
N ARG A 453 7.01 -18.52 -5.69
CA ARG A 453 8.45 -18.23 -5.82
C ARG A 453 8.76 -16.93 -6.56
N GLY A 454 7.75 -16.26 -7.12
CA GLY A 454 7.91 -14.97 -7.81
C GLY A 454 7.82 -13.77 -6.86
N VAL A 455 7.94 -12.56 -7.43
CA VAL A 455 7.79 -11.28 -6.70
C VAL A 455 6.46 -11.21 -5.95
N HIS A 456 5.39 -11.76 -6.54
CA HIS A 456 4.05 -11.73 -5.95
C HIS A 456 3.93 -12.64 -4.73
N GLY A 457 4.48 -13.85 -4.79
CA GLY A 457 4.53 -14.75 -3.63
C GLY A 457 5.46 -14.22 -2.53
N TRP A 458 6.61 -13.65 -2.91
CA TRP A 458 7.48 -12.94 -1.97
C TRP A 458 6.74 -11.82 -1.23
N HIS A 459 5.88 -11.06 -1.91
CA HIS A 459 5.11 -9.99 -1.26
C HIS A 459 4.18 -10.54 -0.17
N VAL A 460 3.53 -11.69 -0.41
CA VAL A 460 2.71 -12.38 0.61
C VAL A 460 3.58 -12.78 1.81
N SER A 461 4.68 -13.49 1.56
CA SER A 461 5.61 -13.93 2.63
C SER A 461 6.24 -12.75 3.38
N ASN A 462 6.48 -11.63 2.69
CA ASN A 462 7.03 -10.43 3.30
C ASN A 462 6.07 -9.82 4.32
N VAL A 463 4.78 -9.68 3.97
CA VAL A 463 3.77 -9.17 4.93
C VAL A 463 3.62 -10.14 6.09
N ALA A 464 3.58 -11.45 5.83
CA ALA A 464 3.51 -12.48 6.87
C ALA A 464 4.68 -12.41 7.87
N PHE A 465 5.91 -12.23 7.38
CA PHE A 465 7.08 -12.06 8.23
C PHE A 465 7.03 -10.77 9.05
N ILE A 466 6.67 -9.64 8.42
CA ILE A 466 6.56 -8.35 9.10
C ILE A 466 5.51 -8.41 10.23
N THR A 467 4.37 -9.06 10.00
CA THR A 467 3.36 -9.26 11.06
C THR A 467 3.97 -9.97 12.27
N ARG A 468 4.73 -11.06 12.07
CA ARG A 468 5.41 -11.77 13.18
C ARG A 468 6.50 -10.95 13.85
N LEU A 469 7.21 -10.13 13.08
CA LEU A 469 8.24 -9.23 13.60
C LEU A 469 7.61 -8.22 14.58
N ILE A 470 6.47 -7.63 14.20
CA ILE A 470 5.69 -6.70 15.04
C ILE A 470 5.19 -7.40 16.31
N LEU A 471 4.60 -8.59 16.17
CA LEU A 471 4.11 -9.37 17.31
C LEU A 471 5.26 -9.67 18.30
N THR A 472 6.40 -10.13 17.78
CA THR A 472 7.59 -10.41 18.59
C THR A 472 8.09 -9.17 19.32
N ALA A 473 8.16 -8.03 18.64
CA ALA A 473 8.57 -6.77 19.25
C ALA A 473 7.64 -6.31 20.39
N LYS A 474 6.33 -6.55 20.25
CA LYS A 474 5.34 -6.20 21.28
C LYS A 474 5.37 -7.13 22.48
N THR A 475 5.55 -8.44 22.26
CA THR A 475 5.48 -9.42 23.35
C THR A 475 6.79 -9.59 24.12
N ARG A 476 7.94 -9.42 23.46
CA ARG A 476 9.26 -9.63 24.08
C ARG A 476 9.52 -8.75 25.31
N GLN A 477 8.92 -7.57 25.38
CA GLN A 477 9.02 -6.67 26.53
C GLN A 477 8.52 -7.34 27.83
N PHE A 478 7.55 -8.25 27.74
CA PHE A 478 6.99 -8.98 28.87
C PHE A 478 7.77 -10.26 29.20
N THR A 479 8.39 -10.89 28.19
CA THR A 479 9.27 -12.04 28.40
C THR A 479 10.52 -11.65 29.17
N ASN A 480 11.08 -10.44 28.97
CA ASN A 480 12.27 -10.00 29.70
C ASN A 480 11.97 -9.48 31.12
N ALA A 481 10.76 -8.98 31.38
CA ALA A 481 10.38 -8.40 32.68
C ALA A 481 10.02 -9.44 33.75
N ASN A 482 9.54 -10.63 33.35
CA ASN A 482 9.01 -11.66 34.26
C ASN A 482 9.93 -12.89 34.43
N VAL A 483 11.18 -12.86 33.92
CA VAL A 483 12.19 -13.90 34.18
C VAL A 483 12.88 -13.65 35.53
N THR A 484 12.07 -13.29 36.53
CA THR A 484 12.40 -13.38 37.95
C THR A 484 11.48 -14.45 38.57
N ASN A 485 11.93 -15.69 38.44
CA ASN A 485 11.75 -16.79 39.39
C ASN A 485 10.46 -17.65 39.49
N LEU A 486 9.37 -17.47 38.72
CA LEU A 486 8.17 -18.31 38.97
C LEU A 486 7.48 -19.06 37.82
N GLN A 487 7.90 -18.97 36.56
CA GLN A 487 7.28 -19.76 35.48
C GLN A 487 8.30 -20.26 34.45
N LYS A 488 9.08 -21.28 34.82
CA LYS A 488 9.91 -22.08 33.88
C LYS A 488 9.11 -23.13 33.10
N ASN A 489 7.82 -23.32 33.40
CA ASN A 489 7.02 -24.46 32.89
C ASN A 489 5.89 -24.07 31.91
N ALA A 490 5.71 -22.80 31.58
CA ALA A 490 4.80 -22.38 30.51
C ALA A 490 5.65 -21.99 29.28
N SER A 491 5.54 -22.78 28.21
CA SER A 491 6.26 -22.61 26.94
C SER A 491 5.76 -21.39 26.15
N VAL A 492 5.89 -20.19 26.71
CA VAL A 492 5.59 -18.96 26.00
C VAL A 492 6.68 -18.76 24.94
N PRO A 493 6.34 -18.65 23.64
CA PRO A 493 7.35 -18.43 22.60
C PRO A 493 8.12 -17.13 22.86
N SER A 494 9.44 -17.21 22.88
CA SER A 494 10.30 -16.02 22.99
C SER A 494 10.24 -15.13 21.73
N ALA A 495 9.78 -15.69 20.61
CA ALA A 495 9.55 -15.01 19.35
C ALA A 495 8.46 -15.73 18.53
N TYR A 496 7.76 -14.98 17.68
CA TYR A 496 6.77 -15.52 16.74
C TYR A 496 7.38 -15.89 15.38
N TYR A 497 8.70 -15.73 15.20
CA TYR A 497 9.44 -16.20 14.03
C TYR A 497 10.64 -17.05 14.45
N THR A 498 11.05 -17.98 13.59
CA THR A 498 12.27 -18.76 13.79
C THR A 498 13.47 -18.03 13.19
N ARG A 499 14.68 -18.32 13.68
CA ARG A 499 15.89 -17.76 13.07
C ARG A 499 16.06 -18.14 11.60
N GLN A 500 15.59 -19.34 11.22
CA GLN A 500 15.61 -19.81 9.84
C GLN A 500 14.70 -18.96 8.95
N ARG A 501 13.46 -18.68 9.37
CA ARG A 501 12.53 -17.79 8.65
C ARG A 501 13.13 -16.39 8.45
N ALA A 502 13.80 -15.85 9.47
CA ALA A 502 14.46 -14.55 9.38
C ALA A 502 15.61 -14.54 8.35
N ARG A 503 16.41 -15.61 8.27
CA ARG A 503 17.44 -15.76 7.21
C ARG A 503 16.80 -15.80 5.83
N GLU A 504 15.82 -16.68 5.62
CA GLU A 504 15.10 -16.80 4.35
C GLU A 504 14.48 -15.48 3.91
N TRP A 505 13.91 -14.71 4.84
CA TRP A 505 13.35 -13.39 4.56
C TRP A 505 14.41 -12.37 4.11
N LEU A 506 15.59 -12.34 4.75
CA LEU A 506 16.71 -11.50 4.35
C LEU A 506 17.30 -11.93 2.99
N ASP A 507 17.43 -13.23 2.76
CA ASP A 507 17.93 -13.80 1.51
C ASP A 507 17.01 -13.43 0.34
N ALA A 508 15.70 -13.56 0.54
CA ALA A 508 14.71 -13.18 -0.45
C ALA A 508 14.75 -11.67 -0.74
N HIS A 509 14.96 -10.82 0.27
CA HIS A 509 15.15 -9.37 0.06
C HIS A 509 16.39 -9.07 -0.81
N SER A 510 17.54 -9.66 -0.50
CA SER A 510 18.75 -9.52 -1.34
C SER A 510 18.46 -9.93 -2.78
N LEU A 511 17.75 -11.03 -2.96
CA LEU A 511 17.51 -11.59 -4.27
C LEU A 511 16.55 -10.76 -5.13
N ILE A 512 15.47 -10.25 -4.52
CA ILE A 512 14.53 -9.32 -5.16
C ILE A 512 15.24 -8.00 -5.48
N TRP A 513 16.07 -7.50 -4.56
CA TRP A 513 16.88 -6.31 -4.79
C TRP A 513 17.77 -6.48 -6.03
N ASP A 514 18.60 -7.52 -6.08
CA ASP A 514 19.59 -7.70 -7.13
C ASP A 514 18.98 -8.07 -8.49
N ASN A 515 17.85 -8.78 -8.51
CA ASN A 515 17.30 -9.29 -9.76
C ASN A 515 16.10 -8.53 -10.31
N VAL A 516 15.40 -7.77 -9.46
CA VAL A 516 14.15 -7.10 -9.83
C VAL A 516 14.31 -5.60 -9.70
N ILE A 517 14.68 -5.11 -8.52
CA ILE A 517 14.68 -3.67 -8.25
C ILE A 517 15.88 -2.98 -8.91
N ASN A 518 17.10 -3.45 -8.62
CA ASN A 518 18.34 -2.84 -9.09
C ASN A 518 18.50 -2.96 -10.63
N LYS A 519 18.07 -4.08 -11.23
CA LYS A 519 18.19 -4.32 -12.68
C LYS A 519 17.28 -3.44 -13.54
N HIS A 520 16.13 -3.00 -13.04
CA HIS A 520 15.12 -2.30 -13.83
C HIS A 520 15.08 -0.78 -13.62
N SER A 521 16.23 -0.19 -13.23
CA SER A 521 16.43 1.24 -12.98
C SER A 521 15.43 1.81 -11.97
N ILE A 522 15.86 1.86 -10.71
CA ILE A 522 15.08 2.39 -9.59
C ILE A 522 14.63 3.84 -9.80
N LYS A 523 15.40 4.59 -10.62
CA LYS A 523 15.12 5.95 -11.10
C LYS A 523 13.68 6.15 -11.57
N ARG A 524 13.13 5.12 -12.22
CA ARG A 524 11.82 5.14 -12.87
C ARG A 524 10.72 4.49 -12.04
N GLN A 525 10.95 4.29 -10.74
CA GLN A 525 10.05 3.58 -9.85
C GLN A 525 9.76 4.36 -8.54
N PRO A 526 9.33 5.64 -8.59
CA PRO A 526 9.09 6.46 -7.39
C PRO A 526 8.07 5.84 -6.43
N MET A 527 7.19 5.00 -6.94
CA MET A 527 6.12 4.37 -6.18
C MET A 527 6.59 3.37 -5.11
N ILE A 528 7.80 2.81 -5.24
CA ILE A 528 8.32 1.87 -4.24
C ILE A 528 9.12 2.55 -3.13
N PHE A 529 9.26 3.89 -3.15
CA PHE A 529 10.08 4.63 -2.20
C PHE A 529 9.72 4.34 -0.74
N VAL A 530 8.45 4.55 -0.36
CA VAL A 530 7.98 4.27 1.01
C VAL A 530 8.13 2.79 1.36
N ALA A 531 7.93 1.88 0.40
CA ALA A 531 8.12 0.45 0.64
C ALA A 531 9.58 0.13 0.98
N LEU A 532 10.55 0.67 0.25
CA LEU A 532 11.98 0.49 0.51
C LEU A 532 12.37 1.04 1.88
N VAL A 533 11.90 2.23 2.22
CA VAL A 533 12.10 2.83 3.55
C VAL A 533 11.58 1.93 4.65
N CYS A 534 10.35 1.42 4.51
CA CYS A 534 9.76 0.50 5.47
C CYS A 534 10.60 -0.79 5.58
N GLN A 535 11.04 -1.38 4.48
CA GLN A 535 11.84 -2.60 4.50
C GLN A 535 13.21 -2.39 5.17
N ALA A 536 13.87 -1.26 4.92
CA ALA A 536 15.13 -0.91 5.59
C ALA A 536 14.94 -0.80 7.11
N LEU A 537 13.87 -0.11 7.56
CA LEU A 537 13.54 0.00 8.97
C LEU A 537 13.22 -1.37 9.61
N ARG A 538 12.50 -2.25 8.92
CA ARG A 538 12.19 -3.60 9.43
C ARG A 538 13.45 -4.49 9.53
N CYS A 539 14.44 -4.32 8.64
CA CYS A 539 15.74 -4.97 8.79
C CYS A 539 16.44 -4.53 10.09
N LEU A 540 16.39 -3.23 10.40
CA LEU A 540 16.96 -2.69 11.65
C LEU A 540 16.20 -3.17 12.88
N ASP A 541 14.87 -3.27 12.82
CA ASP A 541 14.08 -3.84 13.93
C ASP A 541 14.42 -5.31 14.18
N LEU A 542 14.62 -6.11 13.12
CA LEU A 542 15.07 -7.50 13.25
C LEU A 542 16.42 -7.57 13.98
N LEU A 543 17.36 -6.70 13.62
CA LEU A 543 18.68 -6.64 14.26
C LEU A 543 18.61 -6.15 15.72
N ALA A 544 17.74 -5.19 16.01
CA ALA A 544 17.48 -4.73 17.38
C ALA A 544 16.85 -5.86 18.23
N LEU A 545 16.06 -6.74 17.60
CA LEU A 545 15.53 -7.91 18.26
C LEU A 545 16.59 -9.02 18.45
N ASP A 546 17.43 -9.27 17.46
CA ASP A 546 18.49 -10.27 17.55
C ASP A 546 19.75 -9.79 16.84
N SER A 547 20.73 -9.37 17.64
CA SER A 547 21.99 -8.77 17.18
C SER A 547 22.87 -9.74 16.38
N ALA A 548 22.55 -11.05 16.38
CA ALA A 548 23.25 -12.03 15.56
C ALA A 548 22.89 -11.91 14.06
N PHE A 549 21.82 -11.21 13.68
CA PHE A 549 21.43 -11.00 12.28
C PHE A 549 22.20 -9.87 11.61
N THR A 550 23.53 -9.93 11.60
CA THR A 550 24.38 -8.95 10.91
C THR A 550 24.03 -8.79 9.43
N ARG A 551 23.49 -9.84 8.78
CA ARG A 551 22.95 -9.80 7.41
C ARG A 551 21.89 -8.72 7.20
N ALA A 552 21.11 -8.37 8.23
CA ALA A 552 20.12 -7.32 8.14
C ALA A 552 20.73 -5.94 7.82
N ILE A 553 21.96 -5.65 8.29
CA ILE A 553 22.68 -4.41 7.97
C ILE A 553 22.98 -4.35 6.47
N TYR A 554 23.47 -5.45 5.89
CA TYR A 554 23.81 -5.50 4.47
C TYR A 554 22.57 -5.29 3.59
N VAL A 555 21.45 -5.96 3.93
CA VAL A 555 20.19 -5.77 3.21
C VAL A 555 19.70 -4.32 3.35
N ALA A 556 19.70 -3.77 4.57
CA ALA A 556 19.30 -2.38 4.81
C ALA A 556 20.14 -1.39 4.01
N ARG A 557 21.47 -1.58 3.93
CA ARG A 557 22.36 -0.74 3.12
C ARG A 557 22.11 -0.84 1.63
N SER A 558 21.83 -2.04 1.11
CA SER A 558 21.47 -2.20 -0.30
C SER A 558 20.19 -1.43 -0.63
N LEU A 559 19.18 -1.51 0.23
CA LEU A 559 17.94 -0.74 0.08
C LEU A 559 18.21 0.77 0.17
N LEU A 560 19.09 1.20 1.10
CA LEU A 560 19.45 2.59 1.29
C LEU A 560 20.15 3.20 0.07
N LYS A 561 21.06 2.46 -0.58
CA LYS A 561 21.65 2.88 -1.86
C LYS A 561 20.58 3.16 -2.91
N GLY A 562 19.54 2.33 -2.95
CA GLY A 562 18.40 2.56 -3.81
C GLY A 562 17.63 3.83 -3.49
N ILE A 563 17.36 4.03 -2.20
CA ILE A 563 16.69 5.21 -1.69
C ILE A 563 17.49 6.47 -2.06
N ASP A 564 18.81 6.48 -1.84
CA ASP A 564 19.72 7.57 -2.20
C ASP A 564 19.72 7.86 -3.71
N GLU A 565 19.73 6.82 -4.54
CA GLU A 565 19.63 6.98 -5.99
C GLU A 565 18.29 7.63 -6.39
N MET A 566 17.16 7.23 -5.78
CA MET A 566 15.87 7.88 -6.03
C MET A 566 15.90 9.35 -5.60
N ILE A 567 16.42 9.65 -4.41
CA ILE A 567 16.50 11.02 -3.87
C ILE A 567 17.36 11.92 -4.77
N SER A 568 18.38 11.39 -5.42
CA SER A 568 19.22 12.16 -6.34
C SER A 568 18.48 12.69 -7.58
N ILE A 569 17.31 12.12 -7.90
CA ILE A 569 16.55 12.41 -9.13
C ILE A 569 15.30 13.24 -8.83
N TYR A 570 14.63 12.94 -7.72
CA TYR A 570 13.42 13.64 -7.34
C TYR A 570 13.74 14.82 -6.41
N PRO A 571 12.97 15.93 -6.45
CA PRO A 571 13.28 17.15 -5.72
C PRO A 571 12.99 17.02 -4.20
N ILE A 572 13.77 16.19 -3.49
CA ILE A 572 13.53 15.83 -2.08
C ILE A 572 14.12 16.81 -1.06
N LYS A 573 15.09 17.64 -1.46
CA LYS A 573 15.99 18.38 -0.54
C LYS A 573 15.25 19.19 0.56
N GLU A 574 13.98 19.49 0.35
CA GLU A 574 13.14 20.30 1.24
C GLU A 574 12.32 19.49 2.27
N SER A 575 12.25 18.15 2.18
CA SER A 575 11.43 17.34 3.10
C SER A 575 12.16 17.00 4.41
N ALA A 576 11.78 17.66 5.50
CA ALA A 576 12.30 17.39 6.84
C ALA A 576 11.97 15.96 7.34
N ASP A 577 10.79 15.44 7.01
CA ASP A 577 10.38 14.09 7.40
C ASP A 577 11.24 13.02 6.72
N ILE A 578 11.49 13.15 5.41
CA ILE A 578 12.39 12.25 4.70
C ILE A 578 13.79 12.34 5.29
N ASN A 579 14.34 13.55 5.44
CA ASN A 579 15.69 13.73 5.99
C ASN A 579 15.82 13.09 7.39
N ARG A 580 14.82 13.23 8.25
CA ARG A 580 14.78 12.57 9.57
C ARG A 580 14.73 11.05 9.46
N ILE A 581 13.91 10.51 8.58
CA ILE A 581 13.80 9.05 8.36
C ILE A 581 15.12 8.49 7.84
N LEU A 582 15.73 9.13 6.84
CA LEU A 582 17.00 8.71 6.26
C LEU A 582 18.12 8.80 7.27
N LEU A 583 18.24 9.93 7.98
CA LEU A 583 19.24 10.11 9.02
C LEU A 583 19.12 8.99 10.07
N LYS A 584 17.89 8.65 10.48
CA LYS A 584 17.66 7.52 11.38
C LYS A 584 18.16 6.21 10.77
N VAL A 585 17.85 5.92 9.51
CA VAL A 585 18.32 4.69 8.84
C VAL A 585 19.84 4.66 8.73
N HIS A 586 20.49 5.74 8.28
CA HIS A 586 21.94 5.87 8.20
C HIS A 586 22.61 5.67 9.55
N MET A 587 22.21 6.46 10.56
CA MET A 587 22.80 6.39 11.90
C MET A 587 22.68 4.99 12.51
N ASN A 588 21.53 4.33 12.35
CA ASN A 588 21.36 2.97 12.87
C ASN A 588 22.22 1.95 12.10
N CYS A 589 22.36 2.09 10.77
CA CYS A 589 23.25 1.23 10.01
C CYS A 589 24.71 1.40 10.44
N ASP A 590 25.17 2.65 10.60
CA ASP A 590 26.55 2.96 10.93
C ASP A 590 26.89 2.59 12.38
N GLU A 591 26.02 2.90 13.34
CA GLU A 591 26.19 2.47 14.74
C GLU A 591 26.27 0.94 14.83
N LEU A 592 25.37 0.23 14.16
CA LEU A 592 25.34 -1.23 14.25
C LEU A 592 26.54 -1.87 13.54
N GLU A 593 27.08 -1.25 12.49
CA GLU A 593 28.34 -1.68 11.88
C GLU A 593 29.53 -1.47 12.82
N THR A 594 29.64 -0.33 13.51
CA THR A 594 30.72 -0.15 14.49
C THR A 594 30.67 -1.17 15.63
N ARG A 595 29.47 -1.62 15.99
CA ARG A 595 29.26 -2.64 17.03
C ARG A 595 29.47 -4.07 16.54
N THR A 596 29.38 -4.31 15.24
CA THR A 596 29.52 -5.63 14.65
C THR A 596 30.78 -5.62 13.79
N ASN A 597 31.90 -6.17 14.26
CA ASN A 597 33.11 -6.31 13.45
C ASN A 597 32.83 -7.22 12.23
N VAL A 598 32.21 -6.72 11.17
CA VAL A 598 31.69 -7.58 10.09
C VAL A 598 32.76 -7.84 9.04
N ALA A 599 33.17 -9.10 8.89
CA ALA A 599 33.95 -9.55 7.75
C ALA A 599 33.08 -9.50 6.46
N PRO A 600 33.65 -9.16 5.28
CA PRO A 600 32.90 -9.10 4.03
C PRO A 600 32.29 -10.46 3.68
N TYR A 601 31.02 -10.48 3.29
CA TYR A 601 30.27 -11.70 2.93
C TYR A 601 30.25 -11.92 1.41
N HIS A 602 30.59 -13.13 0.96
CA HIS A 602 30.46 -13.59 -0.43
C HIS A 602 29.17 -14.40 -0.62
N THR A 603 28.42 -14.09 -1.69
CA THR A 603 27.08 -14.61 -2.02
C THR A 603 27.05 -16.03 -2.59
N ALA A 604 28.04 -16.89 -2.32
CA ALA A 604 28.32 -18.05 -3.18
C ALA A 604 27.44 -19.30 -2.97
N ASP A 605 26.77 -19.52 -1.83
CA ASP A 605 26.08 -20.80 -1.58
C ASP A 605 24.63 -20.61 -1.15
N ASN A 606 23.68 -20.67 -2.09
CA ASN A 606 22.28 -20.88 -1.73
C ASN A 606 21.46 -21.50 -2.87
N HIS A 607 21.12 -22.79 -2.74
CA HIS A 607 20.29 -23.53 -3.69
C HIS A 607 18.90 -22.89 -3.91
N ALA A 608 18.34 -22.25 -2.88
CA ALA A 608 17.10 -21.47 -2.97
C ALA A 608 17.24 -20.22 -3.86
N ALA A 609 18.44 -19.62 -3.90
CA ALA A 609 18.72 -18.47 -4.75
C ALA A 609 18.88 -18.89 -6.23
N GLU A 610 19.50 -20.03 -6.51
CA GLU A 610 19.59 -20.60 -7.86
C GLU A 610 18.20 -20.93 -8.45
N LEU A 611 17.33 -21.53 -7.64
CA LEU A 611 15.95 -21.87 -8.04
C LEU A 611 15.04 -20.65 -8.24
N LEU A 612 15.21 -19.59 -7.43
CA LEU A 612 14.46 -18.35 -7.64
C LEU A 612 15.03 -17.53 -8.81
N LEU A 613 16.35 -17.60 -9.07
CA LEU A 613 16.97 -17.12 -10.31
C LEU A 613 16.43 -17.85 -11.56
N GLU A 614 16.22 -19.16 -11.48
CA GLU A 614 15.66 -19.96 -12.58
C GLU A 614 14.20 -19.60 -12.87
N ASN A 615 13.40 -19.32 -11.83
CA ASN A 615 12.01 -18.87 -12.01
C ASN A 615 11.90 -17.40 -12.49
N LEU A 616 12.80 -16.52 -12.05
CA LEU A 616 12.92 -15.17 -12.61
C LEU A 616 13.34 -15.19 -14.09
N LYS A 617 14.10 -16.21 -14.53
CA LYS A 617 14.39 -16.44 -15.95
C LYS A 617 13.14 -16.90 -16.73
N LYS A 618 12.25 -17.70 -16.13
CA LYS A 618 10.96 -18.10 -16.74
C LYS A 618 10.01 -16.92 -16.94
N ILE A 619 9.98 -15.98 -15.99
CA ILE A 619 9.23 -14.70 -16.13
C ILE A 619 9.77 -13.85 -17.30
N LYS A 620 11.04 -14.04 -17.70
CA LYS A 620 11.64 -13.35 -18.85
C LYS A 620 11.44 -14.03 -20.20
N SER A 621 11.04 -15.31 -20.21
CA SER A 621 10.88 -16.10 -21.44
C SER A 621 9.46 -16.11 -21.99
N GLU A 622 8.52 -15.40 -21.37
CA GLU A 622 7.21 -15.15 -21.96
C GLU A 622 7.31 -13.94 -22.91
N PRO A 623 7.02 -14.11 -24.22
CA PRO A 623 7.00 -13.01 -25.18
C PRO A 623 5.88 -11.99 -24.90
#